data_AF-A0A3Q7TY98-F1
#
_entry.id   AF-A0A3Q7TY98-F1
#
_cell.length_a   1.000
_cell.length_b   1.000
_cell.length_c   1.000
_cell.angle_alpha   90.00
_cell.angle_beta   90.00
_cell.angle_gamma   90.00
#
_symmetry.space_group_name_H-M   'P 1'
#
loop_
_entity.id
_entity.type
_entity.pdbx_description
1 polymer ?
#
loop_
_entity_poly.entity_id
_entity_poly.type
_entity_poly.pdbx_seq_one_letter_code
_entity_poly.pdbx_strand_id
1 'polypeptide(L)'
;MSRPSRLQRQVLSLYRELLRAGRGKPGAEARVRAEFRQHASLPRSDVLRIEYLYRRGRRQLQLLRSGHAKAMGAFVRPQGPPEESSGAGASGAQPDDGGGLGNPLDSMGSPETPPDGR
;
A
#
# COMPACT_ATOMS: atom_id res chain seq x y z
N MET A 1 -22.08 -16.93 27.52
CA MET A 1 -21.46 -16.82 26.17
C MET A 1 -22.43 -17.38 25.14
N SER A 2 -23.03 -16.52 24.31
CA SER A 2 -23.99 -16.94 23.27
C SER A 2 -23.33 -17.83 22.22
N ARG A 3 -24.08 -18.81 21.68
CA ARG A 3 -23.60 -19.71 20.63
C ARG A 3 -23.15 -18.90 19.40
N PRO A 4 -21.97 -19.18 18.82
CA PRO A 4 -21.51 -18.45 17.64
C PRO A 4 -22.39 -18.76 16.42
N SER A 5 -22.66 -17.74 15.61
CA SER A 5 -23.41 -17.89 14.36
C SER A 5 -22.68 -18.83 13.39
N ARG A 6 -23.39 -19.33 12.37
CA ARG A 6 -22.78 -20.16 11.33
C ARG A 6 -21.62 -19.43 10.65
N LEU A 7 -21.78 -18.16 10.34
CA LEU A 7 -20.74 -17.33 9.72
C LEU A 7 -19.54 -17.14 10.66
N GLN A 8 -19.77 -16.90 11.96
CA GLN A 8 -18.67 -16.80 12.93
C GLN A 8 -17.85 -18.10 13.02
N ARG A 9 -18.52 -19.26 13.01
CA ARG A 9 -17.83 -20.56 12.94
C ARG A 9 -16.99 -20.70 11.68
N GLN A 10 -17.52 -20.28 10.53
CA GLN A 10 -16.78 -20.29 9.26
C GLN A 10 -15.55 -19.38 9.29
N VAL A 11 -15.67 -18.17 9.86
CA VAL A 11 -14.55 -17.23 10.02
C VAL A 11 -13.47 -17.82 10.94
N LEU A 12 -13.85 -18.45 12.05
CA LEU A 12 -12.90 -19.11 12.95
C LEU A 12 -12.20 -20.31 12.30
N SER A 13 -12.92 -21.11 11.51
CA SER A 13 -12.30 -22.20 10.73
C SER A 13 -11.30 -21.65 9.71
N LEU A 14 -11.67 -20.59 8.98
CA LEU A 14 -10.79 -19.93 8.02
C LEU A 14 -9.50 -19.43 8.68
N TYR A 15 -9.60 -18.81 9.86
CA TYR A 15 -8.43 -18.36 10.62
C TYR A 15 -7.44 -19.52 10.90
N ARG A 16 -7.95 -20.65 11.40
CA ARG A 16 -7.14 -21.83 11.71
C ARG A 16 -6.51 -22.44 10.47
N GLU A 17 -7.25 -22.48 9.36
CA GLU A 17 -6.75 -22.98 8.08
C GLU A 17 -5.63 -22.09 7.51
N LEU A 18 -5.78 -20.76 7.60
CA LEU A 18 -4.75 -19.81 7.17
C LEU A 18 -3.47 -19.91 8.00
N LEU A 19 -3.60 -20.04 9.33
CA LEU A 19 -2.44 -20.29 10.19
C LEU A 19 -1.73 -21.58 9.79
N ARG A 20 -2.49 -22.66 9.56
CA ARG A 20 -1.92 -23.96 9.17
C ARG A 20 -1.23 -23.90 7.81
N ALA A 21 -1.83 -23.24 6.82
CA ALA A 21 -1.25 -23.07 5.49
C ALA A 21 -0.07 -22.08 5.47
N GLY A 22 0.00 -21.16 6.45
CA GLY A 22 1.11 -20.23 6.63
C GLY A 22 2.30 -20.80 7.43
N ARG A 23 2.16 -21.97 8.06
CA ARG A 23 3.28 -22.61 8.77
C ARG A 23 4.43 -22.88 7.81
N GLY A 24 5.64 -22.55 8.24
CA GLY A 24 6.85 -22.65 7.42
C GLY A 24 7.14 -21.45 6.53
N LYS A 25 6.23 -20.46 6.44
CA LYS A 25 6.49 -19.18 5.76
C LYS A 25 6.78 -18.09 6.80
N PRO A 26 7.95 -17.44 6.79
CA PRO A 26 8.28 -16.38 7.75
C PRO A 26 7.28 -15.22 7.62
N GLY A 27 6.79 -14.71 8.74
CA GLY A 27 5.86 -13.57 8.79
C GLY A 27 4.40 -13.85 8.41
N ALA A 28 4.07 -15.02 7.86
CA ALA A 28 2.70 -15.34 7.43
C ALA A 28 1.72 -15.39 8.61
N GLU A 29 2.07 -16.07 9.71
CA GLU A 29 1.20 -16.16 10.89
C GLU A 29 0.98 -14.80 11.57
N ALA A 30 2.03 -13.99 11.66
CA ALA A 30 1.96 -12.65 12.23
C ALA A 30 1.02 -11.76 11.41
N ARG A 31 1.12 -11.83 10.08
CA ARG A 31 0.22 -11.12 9.16
C ARG A 31 -1.23 -11.55 9.34
N VAL A 32 -1.49 -12.86 9.34
CA VAL A 32 -2.85 -13.41 9.55
C VAL A 32 -3.42 -12.93 10.89
N ARG A 33 -2.65 -12.96 11.98
CA ARG A 33 -3.08 -12.46 13.29
C ARG A 33 -3.41 -10.98 13.27
N ALA A 34 -2.56 -10.16 12.66
CA ALA A 34 -2.75 -8.71 12.61
C ALA A 34 -4.06 -8.35 11.88
N GLU A 35 -4.33 -8.97 10.74
CA GLU A 35 -5.52 -8.64 9.95
C GLU A 35 -6.82 -9.12 10.59
N PHE A 36 -6.83 -10.33 11.17
CA PHE A 36 -8.00 -10.79 11.93
C PHE A 36 -8.25 -9.92 13.18
N ARG A 37 -7.21 -9.40 13.82
CA ARG A 37 -7.36 -8.44 14.94
C ARG A 37 -7.90 -7.10 14.46
N GLN A 38 -7.40 -6.58 13.35
CA GLN A 38 -7.89 -5.32 12.76
C GLN A 38 -9.40 -5.37 12.48
N HIS A 39 -9.90 -6.52 12.03
CA HIS A 39 -11.32 -6.71 11.73
C HIS A 39 -12.15 -7.30 12.88
N ALA A 40 -11.54 -7.58 14.04
CA ALA A 40 -12.25 -8.10 15.21
C ALA A 40 -13.18 -7.06 15.87
N SER A 41 -12.93 -5.77 15.61
CA SER A 41 -13.77 -4.65 16.06
C SER A 41 -15.05 -4.46 15.24
N LEU A 42 -15.19 -5.18 14.11
CA LEU A 42 -16.39 -5.05 13.28
C LEU A 42 -17.65 -5.47 14.05
N PRO A 43 -18.74 -4.68 13.97
CA PRO A 43 -19.98 -5.04 14.63
C PRO A 43 -20.56 -6.31 14.02
N ARG A 44 -21.14 -7.17 14.87
CA ARG A 44 -21.73 -8.46 14.43
C ARG A 44 -22.89 -8.30 13.45
N SER A 45 -23.49 -7.11 13.39
CA SER A 45 -24.56 -6.73 12.47
C SER A 45 -24.06 -6.45 11.04
N ASP A 46 -22.76 -6.16 10.85
CA ASP A 46 -22.19 -5.89 9.53
C ASP A 46 -21.87 -7.19 8.79
N VAL A 47 -22.93 -7.96 8.53
CA VAL A 47 -22.85 -9.30 7.92
C VAL A 47 -22.21 -9.24 6.53
N LEU A 48 -22.55 -8.22 5.73
CA LEU A 48 -22.03 -8.07 4.37
C LEU A 48 -20.51 -7.85 4.36
N ARG A 49 -19.99 -6.99 5.24
CA ARG A 49 -18.54 -6.77 5.32
C ARG A 49 -17.81 -8.01 5.82
N ILE A 50 -18.36 -8.69 6.82
CA ILE A 50 -17.79 -9.95 7.35
C ILE A 50 -17.78 -11.02 6.25
N GLU A 51 -18.86 -11.16 5.49
CA GLU A 51 -18.93 -12.11 4.37
C GLU A 51 -17.91 -11.78 3.26
N TYR A 52 -17.80 -10.50 2.89
CA TYR A 52 -16.81 -10.05 1.91
C TYR A 52 -15.39 -10.45 2.33
N LEU A 53 -15.02 -10.15 3.58
CA LEU A 53 -13.70 -10.49 4.13
C LEU A 53 -13.49 -12.01 4.19
N TYR A 54 -14.52 -12.77 4.58
CA TYR A 54 -14.48 -14.23 4.58
C TYR A 54 -14.23 -14.81 3.18
N ARG A 55 -14.99 -14.37 2.17
CA ARG A 55 -14.83 -14.82 0.77
C ARG A 55 -13.44 -14.48 0.24
N ARG A 56 -12.92 -13.28 0.55
CA ARG A 56 -11.57 -12.85 0.18
C ARG A 56 -10.49 -13.71 0.84
N GLY A 57 -10.58 -13.95 2.14
CA GLY A 57 -9.65 -14.81 2.87
C GLY A 57 -9.65 -16.25 2.36
N ARG A 58 -10.79 -16.79 1.93
CA ARG A 58 -10.85 -18.11 1.27
C ARG A 58 -10.07 -18.17 -0.05
N ARG A 59 -10.12 -17.11 -0.86
CA ARG A 59 -9.32 -17.02 -2.10
C ARG A 59 -7.82 -17.01 -1.77
N GLN A 60 -7.40 -16.28 -0.74
CA GLN A 60 -6.00 -16.27 -0.30
C GLN A 60 -5.55 -17.62 0.25
N LEU A 61 -6.41 -18.33 0.98
CA LEU A 61 -6.13 -19.69 1.42
C LEU A 61 -5.94 -20.66 0.24
N GLN A 62 -6.77 -20.54 -0.81
CA GLN A 62 -6.59 -21.33 -2.03
C GLN A 62 -5.25 -21.04 -2.71
N LEU A 63 -4.87 -19.76 -2.82
CA LEU A 63 -3.56 -19.34 -3.37
C LEU A 63 -2.37 -19.83 -2.53
N LEU A 64 -2.51 -19.85 -1.20
CA LEU A 64 -1.50 -20.39 -0.31
C LEU A 64 -1.31 -21.90 -0.50
N ARG A 65 -2.41 -22.63 -0.67
CA ARG A 65 -2.42 -24.09 -0.86
C ARG A 65 -1.93 -24.51 -2.23
N SER A 66 -2.15 -23.70 -3.26
CA SER A 66 -1.72 -24.02 -4.63
C SER A 66 -0.21 -23.86 -4.86
N GLY A 67 0.58 -23.45 -3.86
CA GLY A 67 2.04 -23.35 -3.96
C GLY A 67 2.54 -22.13 -4.74
N HIS A 68 1.66 -21.37 -5.40
CA HIS A 68 2.02 -20.18 -6.19
C HIS A 68 2.30 -18.94 -5.34
N ALA A 69 2.02 -18.97 -4.03
CA ALA A 69 2.21 -17.80 -3.15
C ALA A 69 3.57 -17.82 -2.44
N LYS A 70 4.53 -17.06 -2.98
CA LYS A 70 5.88 -16.83 -2.42
C LYS A 70 5.86 -15.93 -1.17
N ALA A 71 4.80 -15.15 -0.98
CA ALA A 71 4.54 -14.33 0.21
C ALA A 71 3.04 -14.12 0.44
N MET A 72 2.62 -13.89 1.70
CA MET A 72 1.25 -13.51 2.04
C MET A 72 1.04 -12.01 1.78
N GLY A 73 0.29 -11.68 0.72
CA GLY A 73 -0.16 -10.31 0.48
C GLY A 73 -1.17 -9.83 1.54
N ALA A 74 -1.32 -8.51 1.67
CA ALA A 74 -2.28 -7.90 2.60
C ALA A 74 -3.74 -8.31 2.28
N PHE A 75 -4.53 -8.71 3.27
CA PHE A 75 -5.96 -9.02 3.10
C PHE A 75 -6.80 -7.76 2.93
N VAL A 76 -6.32 -6.58 3.32
CA VAL A 76 -6.87 -5.27 2.93
C VAL A 76 -5.71 -4.28 2.82
N ARG A 77 -5.69 -3.43 1.77
CA ARG A 77 -4.83 -2.23 1.79
C ARG A 77 -5.38 -1.39 2.96
N PRO A 78 -4.60 -1.05 4.01
CA PRO A 78 -5.13 -0.18 5.05
C PRO A 78 -5.71 1.03 4.33
N GLN A 79 -7.03 1.25 4.43
CA GLN A 79 -7.56 2.54 4.03
C GLN A 79 -6.87 3.50 4.98
N GLY A 80 -5.98 4.32 4.41
CA GLY A 80 -5.49 5.50 5.09
C GLY A 80 -6.68 6.34 5.53
N PRO A 81 -6.48 7.24 6.50
CA PRO A 81 -7.54 8.15 6.93
C PRO A 81 -8.16 8.87 5.71
N PRO A 82 -9.46 9.19 5.75
CA PRO A 82 -10.07 9.98 4.70
C PRO A 82 -9.46 11.38 4.76
N GLU A 83 -8.50 11.64 3.87
CA GLU A 83 -8.07 13.00 3.57
C GLU A 83 -9.24 13.69 2.87
N GLU A 84 -10.07 14.36 3.66
CA GLU A 84 -10.84 15.49 3.18
C GLU A 84 -9.84 16.60 2.81
N SER A 85 -9.55 16.76 1.53
CA SER A 85 -9.18 18.07 1.00
C SER A 85 -9.90 18.27 -0.32
N SER A 86 -11.02 18.97 -0.19
CA SER A 86 -11.66 19.76 -1.21
C SER A 86 -10.65 20.54 -2.07
N GLY A 87 -10.97 20.69 -3.36
CA GLY A 87 -10.52 21.86 -4.12
C GLY A 87 -9.57 21.60 -5.28
N ALA A 88 -10.17 21.57 -6.47
CA ALA A 88 -9.69 22.22 -7.68
C ALA A 88 -8.35 21.75 -8.30
N GLY A 89 -8.50 21.10 -9.46
CA GLY A 89 -8.04 21.74 -10.70
C GLY A 89 -6.64 21.38 -11.19
N ALA A 90 -6.64 20.95 -12.45
CA ALA A 90 -5.62 21.24 -13.46
C ALA A 90 -4.23 20.58 -13.33
N SER A 91 -4.03 19.63 -14.23
CA SER A 91 -3.00 19.69 -15.27
C SER A 91 -1.53 19.84 -14.84
N GLY A 92 -0.80 18.74 -15.08
CA GLY A 92 0.44 18.71 -15.87
C GLY A 92 1.52 19.74 -15.60
N ALA A 93 2.69 19.27 -15.18
CA ALA A 93 3.97 19.64 -15.77
C ALA A 93 5.08 18.79 -15.15
N GLN A 94 5.87 18.14 -16.00
CA GLN A 94 7.22 17.71 -15.64
C GLN A 94 8.04 18.92 -15.16
N PRO A 95 8.89 18.79 -14.14
CA PRO A 95 9.97 19.73 -13.95
C PRO A 95 11.17 19.30 -14.81
N ASP A 96 11.48 20.16 -15.76
CA ASP A 96 12.73 20.28 -16.49
C ASP A 96 13.78 20.88 -15.53
N ASP A 97 14.87 20.15 -15.28
CA ASP A 97 15.97 20.56 -14.40
C ASP A 97 16.86 21.62 -15.08
N GLY A 98 16.40 22.87 -15.06
CA GLY A 98 17.16 24.06 -15.46
C GLY A 98 17.86 24.72 -14.26
N GLY A 99 19.03 24.22 -13.87
CA GLY A 99 19.85 24.80 -12.82
C GLY A 99 20.78 25.90 -13.33
N GLY A 100 20.32 27.14 -13.31
CA GLY A 100 21.18 28.32 -13.46
C GLY A 100 20.80 29.38 -12.43
N LEU A 101 21.77 29.88 -11.68
CA LEU A 101 22.02 31.30 -11.42
C LEU A 101 23.08 31.47 -10.30
N GLY A 102 24.11 32.26 -10.62
CA GLY A 102 25.14 32.72 -9.70
C GLY A 102 26.05 33.72 -10.38
N ASN A 103 25.58 34.96 -10.54
CA ASN A 103 26.40 36.16 -10.76
C ASN A 103 26.71 36.80 -9.38
N PRO A 104 27.54 37.86 -9.23
CA PRO A 104 28.34 38.61 -10.23
C PRO A 104 29.81 38.86 -9.78
N LEU A 105 30.70 39.24 -10.71
CA LEU A 105 31.78 40.17 -10.36
C LEU A 105 32.16 41.02 -11.55
N ASP A 106 31.95 42.31 -11.35
CA ASP A 106 32.28 43.43 -12.18
C ASP A 106 33.79 43.69 -12.11
N SER A 107 34.49 43.76 -13.24
CA SER A 107 35.75 44.51 -13.32
C SER A 107 36.12 44.85 -14.77
N MET A 108 35.67 46.04 -15.18
CA MET A 108 36.37 47.08 -15.93
C MET A 108 37.64 46.70 -16.72
N GLY A 109 37.62 46.95 -18.04
CA GLY A 109 38.80 46.92 -18.90
C GLY A 109 38.47 47.14 -20.38
N SER A 110 38.67 48.37 -20.84
CA SER A 110 38.41 48.95 -22.17
C SER A 110 39.14 48.27 -23.36
N PRO A 111 38.80 48.66 -24.61
CA PRO A 111 38.94 47.84 -25.84
C PRO A 111 40.23 48.15 -26.60
N GLU A 112 40.61 47.31 -27.58
CA GLU A 112 41.30 47.75 -28.80
C GLU A 112 41.40 46.63 -29.88
N THR A 113 41.32 47.05 -31.14
CA THR A 113 41.27 46.24 -32.38
C THR A 113 42.67 46.10 -33.05
N PRO A 114 42.81 45.53 -34.27
CA PRO A 114 43.68 44.40 -34.63
C PRO A 114 45.06 44.85 -35.22
N PRO A 115 45.96 43.94 -35.69
CA PRO A 115 45.90 43.53 -37.10
C PRO A 115 46.55 42.15 -37.47
N ASP A 116 46.27 41.73 -38.71
CA ASP A 116 47.13 41.00 -39.67
C ASP A 116 47.67 39.58 -39.42
N GLY A 117 47.36 38.71 -40.41
CA GLY A 117 48.41 38.09 -41.24
C GLY A 117 48.90 36.69 -40.86
N ARG A 118 48.38 35.65 -41.53
CA ARG A 118 49.13 34.87 -42.54
C ARG A 118 48.25 33.86 -43.29
#